data_AF-A0A1N6V1A5-F1
#
_entry.id   AF-A0A1N6V1A5-F1
#
_cell.length_a   1.000
_cell.length_b   1.000
_cell.length_c   1.000
_cell.angle_alpha   90.00
_cell.angle_beta   90.00
_cell.angle_gamma   90.00
#
_symmetry.space_group_name_H-M   'P 1'
#
loop_
_entity.id
_entity.type
_entity.pdbx_description
1 polymer ?
#
loop_
_entity_poly.entity_id
_entity_poly.type
_entity_poly.pdbx_seq_one_letter_code
_entity_poly.pdbx_strand_id
1 'polypeptide(L)'
;MKKIPRIGCVCEKPDLSADTDFRSSELGIHHTNGRYAKVSILQCKLCQRIWINYLVEYEHYSRSGRWYRGIVSKKERPEITPKNAIEFLENLEWYLYGGSYFNSTGIFGQGKLNVDSYML
;
A
#
# COMPACT_ATOMS: atom_id res chain seq x y z
N MET A 1 9.43 -14.29 -2.08
CA MET A 1 7.99 -14.11 -1.79
C MET A 1 7.69 -14.63 -0.39
N LYS A 2 7.28 -13.72 0.50
CA LYS A 2 6.93 -13.97 1.88
C LYS A 2 5.45 -14.33 1.97
N LYS A 3 5.14 -15.48 2.55
CA LYS A 3 3.76 -15.92 2.79
C LYS A 3 3.13 -15.12 3.91
N ILE A 4 1.89 -14.70 3.69
CA ILE A 4 1.08 -13.97 4.69
C ILE A 4 -0.21 -14.76 4.91
N PRO A 5 -0.45 -15.31 6.11
CA PRO A 5 -1.66 -16.10 6.36
C PRO A 5 -2.91 -15.21 6.29
N ARG A 6 -3.95 -15.68 5.62
CA ARG A 6 -5.29 -15.05 5.69
C ARG A 6 -5.97 -15.47 6.98
N ILE A 7 -6.45 -14.51 7.77
CA ILE A 7 -7.17 -14.76 9.02
C ILE A 7 -8.63 -14.33 8.96
N GLY A 8 -9.10 -13.82 7.81
CA GLY A 8 -10.49 -13.41 7.64
C GLY A 8 -10.86 -12.13 8.40
N CYS A 9 -9.88 -11.33 8.81
CA CYS A 9 -10.15 -10.04 9.42
C CYS A 9 -10.66 -9.04 8.39
N VAL A 10 -11.52 -8.10 8.81
CA VAL A 10 -12.04 -7.03 7.94
C VAL A 10 -10.94 -6.29 7.19
N CYS A 11 -9.75 -6.10 7.78
CA CYS A 11 -8.63 -5.41 7.14
C CYS A 11 -8.07 -6.11 5.90
N GLU A 12 -8.40 -7.38 5.68
CA GLU A 12 -8.03 -8.13 4.47
C GLU A 12 -9.03 -7.93 3.32
N LYS A 13 -10.16 -7.25 3.57
CA LYS A 13 -11.13 -6.94 2.52
C LYS A 13 -10.56 -5.88 1.57
N PRO A 14 -10.57 -6.14 0.25
CA PRO A 14 -9.95 -5.23 -0.71
C PRO A 14 -10.56 -3.82 -0.74
N ASP A 15 -11.87 -3.72 -0.56
CA ASP A 15 -12.67 -2.50 -0.65
C ASP A 15 -12.64 -1.62 0.61
N LEU A 16 -11.83 -1.98 1.62
CA LEU A 16 -11.84 -1.29 2.90
C LEU A 16 -11.16 0.08 2.84
N SER A 17 -11.79 1.09 3.44
CA SER A 17 -11.18 2.41 3.63
C SER A 17 -10.05 2.36 4.68
N ALA A 18 -8.99 3.16 4.46
CA ALA A 18 -7.91 3.29 5.44
C ALA A 18 -8.33 4.10 6.68
N ASP A 19 -9.31 5.01 6.55
CA ASP A 19 -9.58 6.04 7.56
C ASP A 19 -10.43 5.53 8.73
N THR A 20 -11.30 4.56 8.46
CA THR A 20 -12.27 4.04 9.44
C THR A 20 -11.67 2.94 10.31
N ASP A 21 -10.97 1.99 9.70
CA ASP A 21 -10.62 0.71 10.33
C ASP A 21 -9.17 0.63 10.81
N PHE A 22 -8.37 1.66 10.54
CA PHE A 22 -6.96 1.69 10.89
C PHE A 22 -6.58 2.90 11.72
N ARG A 23 -5.55 2.73 12.56
CA ARG A 23 -4.73 3.85 13.04
C ARG A 23 -3.65 4.08 11.99
N SER A 24 -3.46 5.33 11.56
CA SER A 24 -2.47 5.68 10.54
C SER A 24 -1.33 6.49 11.15
N SER A 25 -0.12 6.25 10.65
CA SER A 25 1.08 7.05 10.92
C SER A 25 1.82 7.28 9.62
N GLU A 26 2.12 8.54 9.30
CA GLU A 26 2.86 8.87 8.09
C GLU A 26 4.35 8.50 8.25
N LEU A 27 4.95 7.98 7.17
CA LEU A 27 6.38 7.73 7.05
C LEU A 27 7.11 8.78 6.21
N GLY A 28 6.38 9.45 5.32
CA GLY A 28 6.88 10.49 4.43
C GLY A 28 6.61 10.17 2.97
N ILE A 29 7.36 10.81 2.07
CA ILE A 29 7.13 10.77 0.63
C ILE A 29 8.25 9.98 -0.06
N HIS A 30 7.89 9.06 -0.96
CA HIS A 30 8.83 8.40 -1.86
C HIS A 30 8.95 9.19 -3.17
N HIS A 31 10.05 9.92 -3.31
CA HIS A 31 10.40 10.73 -4.49
C HIS A 31 11.44 10.01 -5.37
N THR A 32 11.01 9.30 -6.42
CA THR A 32 11.92 8.61 -7.35
C THR A 32 11.23 8.41 -8.70
N ASN A 33 11.93 8.66 -9.82
CA ASN A 33 11.39 8.49 -11.19
C ASN A 33 10.05 9.23 -11.42
N GLY A 34 9.91 10.47 -10.92
CA GLY A 34 8.66 11.23 -11.02
C GLY A 34 7.53 10.71 -10.12
N ARG A 35 7.79 9.71 -9.27
CA ARG A 35 6.85 9.29 -8.21
C ARG A 35 6.81 10.32 -7.10
N TYR A 36 5.61 10.62 -6.63
CA TYR A 36 5.35 11.42 -5.42
C TYR A 36 4.41 10.64 -4.51
N ALA A 37 4.88 9.48 -4.03
CA ALA A 37 4.01 8.59 -3.28
C ALA A 37 4.03 8.91 -1.79
N LYS A 38 2.87 9.11 -1.18
CA LYS A 38 2.73 9.16 0.27
C LYS A 38 2.82 7.75 0.83
N VAL A 39 3.74 7.54 1.77
CA VAL A 39 3.93 6.26 2.46
C VAL A 39 3.49 6.43 3.91
N SER A 40 2.64 5.50 4.36
CA SER A 40 2.09 5.48 5.71
C SER A 40 2.01 4.05 6.21
N ILE A 41 1.83 3.92 7.51
CA ILE A 41 1.67 2.65 8.19
C ILE A 41 0.31 2.63 8.84
N LEU A 42 -0.47 1.63 8.46
CA LEU A 42 -1.80 1.39 8.97
C LEU A 42 -1.74 0.24 9.97
N GLN A 43 -2.33 0.42 11.14
CA GLN A 43 -2.52 -0.64 12.11
C GLN A 43 -4.01 -0.92 12.26
N CYS A 44 -4.44 -2.14 11.93
CA CYS A 44 -5.84 -2.52 12.02
C CYS A 44 -6.31 -2.40 13.48
N LYS A 45 -7.42 -1.68 13.70
CA LYS A 45 -7.99 -1.50 15.04
C LYS A 45 -8.47 -2.81 15.67
N LEU A 46 -8.84 -3.81 14.86
CA LEU A 46 -9.35 -5.10 15.31
C LEU A 46 -8.24 -6.14 15.53
N CYS A 47 -7.56 -6.59 14.46
CA CYS A 47 -6.58 -7.67 14.56
C CYS A 47 -5.14 -7.21 14.81
N GLN A 48 -4.89 -5.90 14.90
CA GLN A 48 -3.57 -5.31 15.15
C GLN A 48 -2.51 -5.57 14.08
N ARG A 49 -2.86 -6.16 12.93
CA ARG A 49 -1.94 -6.29 11.79
C ARG A 49 -1.47 -4.94 11.30
N ILE A 50 -0.19 -4.90 10.95
CA ILE A 50 0.51 -3.72 10.45
C ILE A 50 0.56 -3.82 8.94
N TRP A 51 0.18 -2.75 8.27
CA TRP A 51 0.16 -2.64 6.82
C TRP A 51 1.01 -1.45 6.38
N ILE A 52 1.78 -1.64 5.32
CA ILE A 52 2.26 -0.54 4.49
C ILE A 52 1.06 -0.02 3.70
N ASN A 53 0.95 1.30 3.58
CA ASN A 53 0.05 1.95 2.63
C ASN A 53 0.87 2.91 1.77
N TYR A 54 0.91 2.63 0.47
CA TYR A 54 1.67 3.35 -0.54
C TYR A 54 0.68 3.98 -1.51
N LEU A 55 0.50 5.29 -1.44
CA LEU A 55 -0.49 6.04 -2.22
C LEU A 55 0.21 6.98 -3.20
N VAL A 56 -0.10 6.83 -4.48
CA VAL A 56 0.37 7.70 -5.56
C VAL A 56 -0.83 8.46 -6.10
N GLU A 57 -0.80 9.78 -5.98
CA GLU A 57 -1.82 10.67 -6.53
C GLU A 57 -1.15 11.83 -7.25
N TYR A 58 -1.64 12.18 -8.43
CA TYR A 58 -1.21 13.35 -9.17
C TYR A 58 -2.42 14.27 -9.35
N GLU A 59 -2.44 15.39 -8.63
CA GLU A 59 -3.60 16.31 -8.59
C GLU A 59 -3.98 16.83 -9.99
N HIS A 60 -3.01 16.97 -10.89
CA HIS A 60 -3.22 17.49 -12.25
C HIS A 60 -3.68 16.44 -13.27
N TYR A 61 -3.68 15.15 -12.93
CA TYR A 61 -4.02 14.08 -13.87
C TYR A 61 -5.25 13.30 -13.40
N SER A 62 -6.33 13.37 -14.18
CA SER A 62 -7.51 12.54 -13.96
C SER A 62 -7.15 11.05 -14.03
N ARG A 63 -7.80 10.23 -13.20
CA ARG A 63 -7.64 8.77 -13.17
C ARG A 63 -6.20 8.28 -12.94
N SER A 64 -5.37 9.08 -12.27
CA SER A 64 -3.97 8.76 -12.00
C SER A 64 -3.72 8.10 -10.63
N GLY A 65 -4.73 8.17 -9.75
CA GLY A 65 -4.67 7.71 -8.37
C GLY A 65 -4.54 6.20 -8.28
N ARG A 66 -3.53 5.74 -7.55
CA ARG A 66 -3.28 4.32 -7.31
C ARG A 66 -2.70 4.13 -5.92
N TRP A 67 -3.13 3.07 -5.25
CA TRP A 67 -2.63 2.71 -3.93
C TRP A 67 -2.32 1.23 -3.85
N TYR A 68 -1.41 0.90 -2.94
CA TYR A 68 -0.99 -0.45 -2.62
C TYR A 68 -0.92 -0.63 -1.10
N ARG A 69 -1.38 -1.77 -0.61
CA ARG A 69 -1.31 -2.11 0.81
C ARG A 69 -0.83 -3.54 1.01
N GLY A 70 0.10 -3.73 1.93
CA GLY A 70 0.65 -5.05 2.22
C GLY A 70 0.98 -5.23 3.69
N ILE A 71 0.75 -6.43 4.21
CA ILE A 71 0.98 -6.75 5.62
C ILE A 71 2.46 -6.96 5.88
N VAL A 72 2.95 -6.35 6.96
CA VAL A 72 4.30 -6.52 7.47
C VAL A 72 4.26 -6.94 8.94
N SER A 73 5.34 -7.55 9.40
CA SER A 73 5.49 -7.95 10.80
C SER A 73 5.94 -6.77 11.67
N LYS A 74 5.72 -6.90 12.98
CA LYS A 74 6.25 -5.95 13.98
C LYS A 74 7.78 -5.84 13.93
N LYS A 75 8.49 -6.90 13.52
CA LYS A 75 9.95 -6.91 13.38
C LYS A 75 10.43 -6.11 12.18
N GLU A 76 9.73 -6.19 11.05
CA GLU A 76 10.07 -5.45 9.82
C GLU A 76 9.70 -3.98 9.91
N ARG A 77 8.65 -3.63 10.66
CA ARG A 77 8.13 -2.27 10.71
C ARG A 77 9.20 -1.18 10.88
N PRO A 78 10.17 -1.27 11.82
CA PRO A 78 11.20 -0.25 12.00
C PRO A 78 12.12 -0.07 10.79
N GLU A 79 12.23 -1.07 9.90
CA GLU A 79 13.10 -1.06 8.73
C GLU A 79 12.44 -0.40 7.51
N ILE A 80 11.13 -0.16 7.57
CA ILE A 80 10.36 0.40 6.47
C ILE A 80 10.51 1.92 6.44
N THR A 81 10.97 2.40 5.29
CA THR A 81 11.12 3.80 4.92
C THR A 81 10.31 4.08 3.66
N PRO A 82 10.06 5.36 3.31
CA PRO A 82 9.40 5.66 2.04
C PRO A 82 10.11 5.05 0.82
N LYS A 83 11.45 5.06 0.81
CA LYS A 83 12.29 4.61 -0.32
C LYS A 83 12.20 3.11 -0.57
N ASN A 84 12.18 2.28 0.49
CA ASN A 84 12.17 0.82 0.36
C ASN A 84 10.78 0.18 0.47
N ALA A 85 9.71 0.96 0.68
CA ALA A 85 8.35 0.43 0.86
C ALA A 85 7.88 -0.48 -0.30
N ILE A 86 8.29 -0.18 -1.54
CA ILE A 86 7.98 -1.01 -2.72
C ILE A 86 8.60 -2.40 -2.58
N GLU A 87 9.87 -2.49 -2.14
CA GLU A 87 10.58 -3.77 -2.01
C GLU A 87 9.85 -4.72 -1.04
N PHE A 88 9.33 -4.18 0.06
CA PHE A 88 8.52 -4.94 1.00
C PHE A 88 7.23 -5.44 0.35
N LEU A 89 6.51 -4.58 -0.37
CA LEU A 89 5.25 -4.92 -1.04
C LEU A 89 5.44 -5.98 -2.13
N GLU A 90 6.45 -5.81 -2.99
CA GLU A 90 6.75 -6.73 -4.09
C GLU A 90 7.24 -8.09 -3.62
N ASN A 91 7.82 -8.16 -2.42
CA ASN A 91 8.25 -9.43 -1.83
C ASN A 91 7.09 -10.18 -1.13
N LEU A 92 5.88 -9.63 -1.02
CA LEU A 92 4.75 -10.38 -0.45
C LEU A 92 4.19 -11.42 -1.43
N GLU A 93 3.67 -12.52 -0.89
CA GLU A 93 2.87 -13.47 -1.67
C GLU A 93 1.62 -12.81 -2.26
N TRP A 94 1.03 -11.88 -1.51
CA TRP A 94 -0.10 -11.08 -1.97
C TRP A 94 -0.09 -9.70 -1.31
N TYR A 95 -0.65 -8.72 -2.01
CA TYR A 95 -0.97 -7.38 -1.51
C TYR A 95 -2.35 -6.97 -2.01
N LEU A 96 -2.87 -5.86 -1.50
CA LEU A 96 -4.08 -5.22 -2.00
C LEU A 96 -3.68 -4.00 -2.84
N TYR A 97 -4.39 -3.73 -3.93
CA TYR A 97 -4.20 -2.53 -4.71
C TYR A 97 -5.51 -2.04 -5.31
N GLY A 98 -5.58 -0.73 -5.58
CA GLY A 98 -6.75 -0.11 -6.17
C GLY A 98 -6.51 1.36 -6.48
N GLY A 99 -7.59 2.09 -6.74
CA GLY A 99 -7.57 3.49 -7.16
C GLY A 99 -8.12 3.68 -8.58
N SER A 100 -8.29 4.94 -8.95
CA SER A 100 -8.88 5.35 -10.23
C SER A 100 -8.06 4.92 -11.45
N TYR A 101 -6.74 4.75 -11.29
CA TYR A 101 -5.85 4.18 -12.31
C TYR A 101 -6.26 2.75 -12.69
N PHE A 102 -6.67 1.96 -11.70
CA PHE A 102 -7.08 0.57 -11.87
C PHE A 102 -8.58 0.38 -12.08
N ASN A 103 -9.37 1.46 -12.04
CA ASN A 103 -10.83 1.39 -12.02
C ASN A 103 -11.36 0.39 -10.97
N SER A 104 -10.77 0.40 -9.77
CA SER A 104 -11.04 -0.57 -8.71
C SER A 104 -11.01 0.08 -7.33
N THR A 105 -11.93 -0.33 -6.46
CA THR A 105 -11.92 0.02 -5.03
C THR A 105 -11.00 -0.89 -4.21
N GLY A 106 -10.38 -1.88 -4.84
CA GLY A 106 -9.43 -2.79 -4.23
C GLY A 106 -9.54 -4.20 -4.80
N ILE A 107 -8.42 -4.81 -5.15
CA ILE A 107 -8.28 -6.22 -5.54
C ILE A 107 -6.95 -6.80 -5.04
N PHE A 108 -6.82 -8.12 -5.04
CA PHE A 108 -5.56 -8.79 -4.70
C PHE A 108 -4.56 -8.73 -5.86
N GLY A 109 -3.30 -8.47 -5.53
CA GLY A 109 -2.17 -8.47 -6.46
C GLY A 109 -0.98 -9.24 -5.92
N GLN A 110 0.01 -9.45 -6.79
CA GLN A 110 1.28 -10.13 -6.50
C GLN A 110 2.38 -9.58 -7.42
N GLY A 111 3.65 -9.74 -7.02
CA GLY A 111 4.79 -9.34 -7.84
C GLY A 111 4.96 -7.83 -8.00
N LYS A 112 5.42 -7.39 -9.18
CA LYS A 112 5.82 -6.00 -9.44
C LYS A 112 4.68 -5.01 -9.35
N LEU A 113 4.94 -3.84 -8.75
CA LEU A 113 3.96 -2.76 -8.67
C LEU A 113 4.03 -1.82 -9.88
N ASN A 114 2.89 -1.33 -10.34
CA ASN A 114 2.82 -0.28 -11.36
C ASN A 114 2.77 1.11 -10.69
N VAL A 115 3.95 1.60 -10.33
CA VAL A 115 4.12 2.82 -9.53
C VAL A 115 4.74 3.97 -10.31
N ASP A 116 5.48 3.68 -11.37
CA ASP A 116 6.17 4.70 -12.15
C ASP A 116 5.17 5.41 -13.07
N SER A 117 5.28 6.74 -13.11
CA SER A 117 4.61 7.58 -14.10
C SER A 117 5.70 8.10 -15.03
N TYR A 118 5.90 7.44 -16.16
CA TYR A 118 6.61 8.07 -17.27
C TYR A 118 5.67 9.16 -17.79
N MET A 119 6.01 10.42 -17.52
CA MET A 119 5.35 11.54 -18.20
C MET A 119 5.45 11.28 -19.71
N LEU A 120 4.30 11.15 -20.37
CA LEU A 120 4.16 11.37 -21.80
C LEU A 120 4.03 12.87 -22.03
#